data_AF-A0A7C2KPU8-F1
#
_entry.id   AF-A0A7C2KPU8-F1
#
_cell.length_a   1.000
_cell.length_b   1.000
_cell.length_c   1.000
_cell.angle_alpha   90.00
_cell.angle_beta   90.00
_cell.angle_gamma   90.00
#
_symmetry.space_group_name_H-M   'P 1'
#
loop_
_entity.id
_entity.type
_entity.pdbx_description
1 polymer ?
#
loop_
_entity_poly.entity_id
_entity_poly.type
_entity_poly.pdbx_seq_one_letter_code
_entity_poly.pdbx_strand_id
1 'polypeptide(L)'
;MRSTYQPVLLSIDFSSYQRGFFVRWESNEVIDITQSQMPMPIAEADVPLVLRALDVLQDPAYPHPWTAAQETAFMFSQAEQDRLRELNFWDEDNRAPVDLPRRVGRRLFRALTHDKRGAEALKIVRAYALAVDRPLLISCHFHAHAPADVALAALPWELLWADEPTPLLTERRLAATIERRLKHTGPPPAPTPGRGALRILALSPQAGIPMELRQIERSARMHALQPLLERNLAEVRELSPVSRRELERVVREWSPDVIHYYGHGRYEQGSGALLLDHERGGEEWTPPDALAAAFGGVQMVVLHACQGAMATPGATLLSSVAPALSMAGVPVVIGMQFTIRADAATRIASIVYAGLAQGRSVQEALAAARIALYVGETDQVSWFVPALYVRSRSHGPIYLRPPTDQPPVLTLGPSLSSQPRHPHIRRLRIQEEWARQRLQADRQ
;
A
#
# COMPACT_ATOMS: atom_id res chain seq x y z
N MET A 1 -23.05 22.12 4.40
CA MET A 1 -21.68 22.15 3.87
C MET A 1 -20.81 21.30 4.79
N ARG A 2 -20.45 20.07 4.41
CA ARG A 2 -19.28 19.46 5.06
C ARG A 2 -18.09 20.23 4.48
N SER A 3 -17.42 21.00 5.33
CA SER A 3 -16.17 21.68 5.01
C SER A 3 -15.25 20.68 4.30
N THR A 4 -14.57 21.13 3.25
CA THR A 4 -13.46 20.43 2.59
C THR A 4 -12.68 19.60 3.60
N TYR A 5 -12.35 18.34 3.26
CA TYR A 5 -11.55 17.46 4.12
C TYR A 5 -10.29 18.22 4.57
N GLN A 6 -10.27 18.62 5.84
CA GLN A 6 -9.21 19.40 6.47
C GLN A 6 -8.65 18.60 7.63
N PRO A 7 -7.71 17.68 7.37
CA PRO A 7 -7.15 16.86 8.43
C PRO A 7 -6.30 17.73 9.37
N VAL A 8 -6.26 17.38 10.64
CA VAL A 8 -5.19 17.79 11.54
C VAL A 8 -3.94 17.04 11.10
N LEU A 9 -2.87 17.77 10.81
CA LEU A 9 -1.63 17.20 10.30
C LEU A 9 -0.69 16.87 11.46
N LEU A 10 -0.14 15.66 11.47
CA LEU A 10 0.95 15.27 12.34
C LEU A 10 2.13 14.79 11.49
N SER A 11 3.16 15.63 11.39
CA SER A 11 4.43 15.24 10.80
C SER A 11 5.28 14.53 11.84
N ILE A 12 5.75 13.33 11.49
CA ILE A 12 6.70 12.55 12.28
C ILE A 12 7.94 12.35 11.41
N ASP A 13 9.03 12.98 11.79
CA ASP A 13 10.31 12.91 11.10
C ASP A 13 11.30 12.06 11.88
N PHE A 14 11.74 10.96 11.26
CA PHE A 14 12.68 10.01 11.85
C PHE A 14 14.10 10.31 11.40
N SER A 15 15.03 10.36 12.34
CA SER A 15 16.46 10.45 12.05
C SER A 15 17.21 9.42 12.88
N SER A 16 17.92 8.50 12.23
CA SER A 16 18.71 7.48 12.93
C SER A 16 19.73 8.10 13.88
N TYR A 17 19.84 7.53 15.08
CA TYR A 17 20.77 7.98 16.12
C TYR A 17 21.18 6.80 17.01
N GLN A 18 22.49 6.51 17.04
CA GLN A 18 23.04 5.39 17.79
C GLN A 18 22.33 4.05 17.50
N ARG A 19 21.62 3.48 18.47
CA ARG A 19 20.83 2.22 18.35
C ARG A 19 19.32 2.46 18.20
N GLY A 20 18.89 3.70 18.00
CA GLY A 20 17.48 4.09 17.89
C GLY A 20 17.30 5.29 16.95
N PHE A 21 16.32 6.13 17.25
CA PHE A 21 15.96 7.27 16.41
C PHE A 21 15.65 8.49 17.27
N PHE A 22 16.11 9.65 16.80
CA PHE A 22 15.47 10.91 17.16
C PHE A 22 14.19 11.04 16.33
N VAL A 23 13.12 11.47 17.01
CA VAL A 23 11.82 11.72 16.39
C VAL A 23 11.45 13.17 16.60
N ARG A 24 11.25 13.89 15.49
CA ARG A 24 10.69 15.24 15.51
C ARG A 24 9.21 15.15 15.16
N TRP A 25 8.39 15.70 16.03
CA TRP A 25 6.94 15.78 15.92
C TRP A 25 6.54 17.22 15.66
N GLU A 26 5.68 17.44 14.68
CA GLU A 26 5.25 18.78 14.28
C GLU A 26 3.79 18.76 13.82
N SER A 27 3.00 19.71 14.33
CA SER A 27 1.61 19.91 13.96
C SER A 27 1.28 21.39 14.04
N ASN A 28 1.39 22.11 12.92
CA ASN A 28 1.33 23.58 12.88
C ASN A 28 0.15 24.23 13.62
N GLU A 29 -0.95 23.50 13.80
CA GLU A 29 -2.17 23.97 14.48
C GLU A 29 -2.26 23.56 15.96
N VAL A 30 -1.44 22.62 16.43
CA VAL A 30 -1.62 21.96 17.74
C VAL A 30 -0.34 21.94 18.57
N ILE A 31 0.76 21.47 18.00
CA ILE A 31 2.07 21.41 18.65
C ILE A 31 3.09 22.00 17.68
N ASP A 32 3.90 22.96 18.14
CA ASP A 32 4.95 23.53 17.29
C ASP A 32 5.98 22.45 16.94
N ILE A 33 6.99 22.25 17.78
CA ILE A 33 7.96 21.18 17.59
C ILE A 33 8.17 20.45 18.93
N THR A 34 7.98 19.13 18.92
CA THR A 34 8.38 18.27 20.02
C THR A 34 9.44 17.29 19.55
N GLN A 35 10.47 17.08 20.36
CA GLN A 35 11.51 16.09 20.09
C GLN A 35 11.43 14.97 21.12
N SER A 36 11.59 13.74 20.64
CA SER A 36 11.64 12.55 21.47
C SER A 36 12.67 11.55 20.93
N GLN A 37 12.90 10.48 21.68
CA GLN A 37 13.67 9.33 21.23
C GLN A 37 12.78 8.09 21.14
N MET A 38 13.12 7.18 20.22
CA MET A 38 12.52 5.85 20.18
C MET A 38 13.56 4.77 19.88
N PRO A 39 13.41 3.56 20.43
CA PRO A 39 14.21 2.42 20.00
C PRO A 39 13.76 1.93 18.62
N MET A 40 14.60 1.16 17.95
CA MET A 40 14.16 0.37 16.79
C MET A 40 13.08 -0.65 17.26
N PRO A 41 11.85 -0.66 16.69
CA PRO A 41 10.76 -1.50 17.21
C PRO A 41 11.01 -3.01 17.12
N ILE A 42 11.67 -3.42 16.04
CA ILE A 42 12.07 -4.79 15.71
C ILE A 42 13.52 -4.69 15.24
N ALA A 43 14.44 -5.50 15.78
CA ALA A 43 15.84 -5.41 15.41
C ALA A 43 16.02 -5.56 13.89
N GLU A 44 16.97 -4.84 13.29
CA GLU A 44 17.16 -4.80 11.84
C GLU A 44 17.29 -6.19 11.22
N ALA A 45 18.03 -7.10 11.87
CA ALA A 45 18.19 -8.48 11.43
C ALA A 45 16.88 -9.31 11.44
N ASP A 46 15.90 -8.94 12.27
CA ASP A 46 14.62 -9.65 12.39
C ASP A 46 13.56 -9.12 11.43
N VAL A 47 13.74 -7.91 10.86
CA VAL A 47 12.74 -7.27 10.00
C VAL A 47 12.32 -8.18 8.84
N PRO A 48 13.23 -8.79 8.04
CA PRO A 48 12.82 -9.67 6.94
C PRO A 48 11.97 -10.86 7.41
N LEU A 49 12.32 -11.44 8.56
CA LEU A 49 11.61 -12.60 9.13
C LEU A 49 10.19 -12.21 9.58
N VAL A 50 10.04 -11.06 10.24
CA VAL A 50 8.72 -10.57 10.67
C VAL A 50 7.84 -10.19 9.48
N LEU A 51 8.42 -9.54 8.46
CA LEU A 51 7.68 -9.22 7.23
C LEU A 51 7.22 -10.48 6.52
N ARG A 52 8.04 -11.53 6.45
CA ARG A 52 7.65 -12.83 5.89
C ARG A 52 6.50 -13.48 6.68
N ALA A 53 6.56 -13.43 8.02
CA ALA A 53 5.49 -13.95 8.87
C ALA A 53 4.16 -13.21 8.67
N LEU A 54 4.17 -11.91 8.38
CA LEU A 54 2.98 -11.15 8.00
C LEU A 54 2.50 -11.46 6.57
N ASP A 55 3.43 -11.68 5.65
CA ASP A 55 3.14 -11.96 4.24
C ASP A 55 2.44 -13.32 4.05
N VAL A 56 2.84 -14.35 4.80
CA VAL A 56 2.18 -15.68 4.70
C VAL A 56 0.71 -15.64 5.12
N LEU A 57 0.31 -14.71 6.00
CA LEU A 57 -1.09 -14.53 6.39
C LEU A 57 -1.96 -13.96 5.26
N GLN A 58 -1.34 -13.38 4.22
CA GLN A 58 -2.05 -12.90 3.04
C GLN A 58 -2.49 -14.05 2.12
N ASP A 59 -1.98 -15.26 2.36
CA ASP A 59 -2.37 -16.47 1.66
C ASP A 59 -3.59 -17.12 2.36
N PRO A 60 -4.80 -17.09 1.76
CA PRO A 60 -5.98 -17.69 2.39
C PRO A 60 -5.98 -19.23 2.49
N ALA A 61 -4.91 -19.92 2.07
CA ALA A 61 -4.71 -21.35 2.34
C ALA A 61 -3.83 -21.57 3.58
N TYR A 62 -3.09 -20.56 4.05
CA TYR A 62 -2.26 -20.67 5.23
C TYR A 62 -3.11 -21.13 6.45
N PRO A 63 -2.65 -22.12 7.24
CA PRO A 63 -1.34 -22.78 7.20
C PRO A 63 -1.31 -24.09 6.38
N HIS A 64 -2.33 -24.38 5.58
CA HIS A 64 -2.51 -25.63 4.85
C HIS A 64 -2.18 -25.48 3.35
N PRO A 65 -0.94 -25.76 2.92
CA PRO A 65 -0.55 -25.60 1.54
C PRO A 65 -1.24 -26.65 0.65
N TRP A 66 -1.52 -26.28 -0.60
CA TRP A 66 -2.06 -27.18 -1.63
C TRP A 66 -1.15 -27.30 -2.85
N THR A 67 -0.01 -26.62 -2.82
CA THR A 67 0.98 -26.57 -3.91
C THR A 67 2.38 -26.53 -3.33
N ALA A 68 3.37 -27.00 -4.10
CA ALA A 68 4.78 -26.96 -3.71
C ALA A 68 5.32 -25.53 -3.45
N ALA A 69 4.78 -24.53 -4.17
CA ALA A 69 5.12 -23.13 -3.94
C ALA A 69 4.64 -22.65 -2.56
N GLN A 70 3.42 -23.02 -2.16
CA GLN A 70 2.89 -22.72 -0.83
C GLN A 70 3.61 -23.50 0.27
N GLU A 71 3.95 -24.78 0.03
CA GLU A 71 4.78 -25.54 0.98
C GLU A 71 6.07 -24.78 1.26
N THR A 72 6.76 -24.35 0.21
CA THR A 72 8.00 -23.57 0.35
C THR A 72 7.75 -22.23 1.06
N ALA A 73 6.71 -21.48 0.68
CA ALA A 73 6.42 -20.17 1.24
C ALA A 73 5.98 -20.22 2.71
N PHE A 74 5.29 -21.28 3.12
CA PHE A 74 4.77 -21.44 4.49
C PHE A 74 5.82 -22.04 5.44
N MET A 75 6.96 -22.50 4.92
CA MET A 75 8.02 -23.08 5.73
C MET A 75 8.82 -22.00 6.47
N PHE A 76 9.00 -22.25 7.77
CA PHE A 76 9.93 -21.52 8.63
C PHE A 76 10.88 -22.55 9.24
N SER A 77 12.18 -22.34 9.11
CA SER A 77 13.20 -23.18 9.73
C SER A 77 13.08 -23.14 11.26
N GLN A 78 13.62 -24.14 11.96
CA GLN A 78 13.55 -24.16 13.43
C GLN A 78 14.12 -22.89 14.07
N ALA A 79 15.25 -22.39 13.57
CA ALA A 79 15.87 -21.16 14.06
C ALA A 79 14.96 -19.93 13.86
N GLU A 80 14.25 -19.85 12.73
CA GLU A 80 13.30 -18.78 12.47
C GLU A 80 12.07 -18.87 13.37
N GLN A 81 11.56 -20.08 13.61
CA GLN A 81 10.46 -20.29 14.55
C GLN A 81 10.87 -19.91 15.98
N ASP A 82 12.04 -20.34 16.44
CA ASP A 82 12.59 -19.99 17.75
C ASP A 82 12.73 -18.48 17.88
N ARG A 83 13.26 -17.81 16.85
CA ARG A 83 13.37 -16.35 16.83
C ARG A 83 12.02 -15.64 16.86
N LEU A 84 11.03 -16.13 16.12
CA LEU A 84 9.67 -15.59 16.16
C LEU A 84 8.99 -15.83 17.52
N ARG A 85 9.25 -16.96 18.20
CA ARG A 85 8.78 -17.23 19.57
C ARG A 85 9.40 -16.22 20.55
N GLU A 86 10.70 -15.95 20.48
CA GLU A 86 11.37 -14.93 21.30
C GLU A 86 10.75 -13.52 21.13
N LEU A 87 10.27 -13.21 19.92
CA LEU A 87 9.59 -11.95 19.62
C LEU A 87 8.11 -11.93 20.04
N ASN A 88 7.56 -13.06 20.49
CA ASN A 88 6.14 -13.33 20.73
C ASN A 88 5.26 -13.26 19.45
N PHE A 89 5.82 -13.63 18.31
CA PHE A 89 5.21 -13.59 16.97
C PHE A 89 4.94 -14.97 16.37
N TRP A 90 5.09 -16.03 17.16
CA TRP A 90 4.79 -17.41 16.81
C TRP A 90 3.87 -18.02 17.87
N ASP A 91 2.93 -18.88 17.46
CA ASP A 91 2.04 -19.56 18.40
C ASP A 91 2.51 -20.97 18.78
N GLU A 92 1.75 -21.60 19.68
CA GLU A 92 1.98 -22.97 20.15
C GLU A 92 1.67 -24.01 19.06
N ASP A 93 0.83 -23.66 18.08
CA ASP A 93 0.48 -24.50 16.92
C ASP A 93 1.58 -24.53 15.84
N ASN A 94 2.76 -23.95 16.13
CA ASN A 94 3.89 -23.82 15.23
C ASN A 94 3.55 -23.06 13.93
N ARG A 95 2.83 -21.96 14.03
CA ARG A 95 2.49 -21.08 12.91
C ARG A 95 2.50 -19.60 13.29
N ALA A 96 2.44 -18.74 12.27
CA ALA A 96 2.14 -17.33 12.43
C ALA A 96 0.68 -17.19 12.88
N PRO A 97 0.39 -16.59 14.05
CA PRO A 97 -0.97 -16.50 14.53
C PRO A 97 -1.78 -15.44 13.78
N VAL A 98 -3.10 -15.61 13.71
CA VAL A 98 -4.01 -14.65 13.08
C VAL A 98 -3.97 -13.25 13.71
N ASP A 99 -3.59 -13.15 14.99
CA ASP A 99 -3.45 -11.88 15.70
C ASP A 99 -2.04 -11.25 15.56
N LEU A 100 -1.13 -11.85 14.77
CA LEU A 100 0.20 -11.32 14.53
C LEU A 100 0.20 -9.84 14.07
N PRO A 101 -0.69 -9.38 13.16
CA PRO A 101 -0.76 -7.97 12.79
C PRO A 101 -0.99 -7.04 14.00
N ARG A 102 -1.81 -7.47 14.96
CA ARG A 102 -2.06 -6.72 16.21
C ARG A 102 -0.81 -6.70 17.10
N ARG A 103 -0.09 -7.82 17.21
CA ARG A 103 1.14 -7.91 18.03
C ARG A 103 2.24 -7.01 17.46
N VAL A 104 2.45 -7.05 16.15
CA VAL A 104 3.39 -6.15 15.46
C VAL A 104 2.95 -4.70 15.61
N GLY A 105 1.69 -4.39 15.36
CA GLY A 105 1.12 -3.05 15.50
C GLY A 105 1.33 -2.42 16.88
N ARG A 106 1.12 -3.22 17.94
CA ARG A 106 1.39 -2.80 19.33
C ARG A 106 2.87 -2.59 19.60
N ARG A 107 3.75 -3.41 19.02
CA ARG A 107 5.20 -3.22 19.12
C ARG A 107 5.63 -1.90 18.48
N LEU A 108 5.11 -1.58 17.29
CA LEU A 108 5.36 -0.31 16.60
C LEU A 108 4.88 0.88 17.42
N PHE A 109 3.64 0.82 17.92
CA PHE A 109 3.05 1.90 18.71
C PHE A 109 3.83 2.15 20.02
N ARG A 110 4.19 1.08 20.75
CA ARG A 110 4.99 1.17 21.98
C ARG A 110 6.37 1.74 21.76
N ALA A 111 7.02 1.40 20.64
CA ALA A 111 8.32 1.98 20.31
C ALA A 111 8.18 3.46 19.97
N LEU A 112 7.23 3.83 19.11
CA LEU A 112 6.97 5.22 18.72
C LEU A 112 6.64 6.12 19.92
N THR A 113 5.96 5.57 20.93
CA THR A 113 5.52 6.27 22.15
C THR A 113 6.41 5.95 23.37
N HIS A 114 7.60 5.40 23.16
CA HIS A 114 8.50 4.98 24.24
C HIS A 114 8.90 6.15 25.15
N ASP A 115 9.25 7.28 24.54
CA ASP A 115 9.53 8.53 25.25
C ASP A 115 8.22 9.27 25.54
N LYS A 116 8.05 9.70 26.80
CA LYS A 116 6.88 10.43 27.30
C LYS A 116 6.57 11.68 26.47
N ARG A 117 7.58 12.36 25.93
CA ARG A 117 7.39 13.55 25.07
C ARG A 117 6.68 13.20 23.77
N GLY A 118 7.10 12.11 23.12
CA GLY A 118 6.48 11.62 21.89
C GLY A 118 5.08 11.07 22.15
N ALA A 119 4.90 10.35 23.26
CA ALA A 119 3.58 9.86 23.69
C ALA A 119 2.58 11.00 23.91
N GLU A 120 2.98 12.06 24.61
CA GLU A 120 2.12 13.22 24.88
C GLU A 120 1.85 14.02 23.60
N ALA A 121 2.84 14.19 22.71
CA ALA A 121 2.65 14.82 21.41
C ALA A 121 1.55 14.13 20.58
N LEU A 122 1.63 12.80 20.42
CA LEU A 122 0.61 12.04 19.69
C LEU A 122 -0.76 12.13 20.38
N LYS A 123 -0.80 12.05 21.71
CA LYS A 123 -2.04 12.14 22.49
C LYS A 123 -2.73 13.50 22.33
N ILE A 124 -1.99 14.60 22.45
CA ILE A 124 -2.50 15.97 22.31
C ILE A 124 -3.08 16.16 20.91
N VAL A 125 -2.35 15.76 19.86
CA VAL A 125 -2.81 15.94 18.48
C VAL A 125 -4.05 15.10 18.17
N ARG A 126 -4.12 13.86 18.67
CA ARG A 126 -5.32 13.02 18.56
C ARG A 126 -6.51 13.62 19.31
N ALA A 127 -6.31 14.08 20.54
CA ALA A 127 -7.35 14.69 21.35
C ALA A 127 -7.88 15.98 20.72
N TYR A 128 -6.99 16.80 20.13
CA TYR A 128 -7.38 17.99 19.39
C TYR A 128 -8.22 17.63 18.16
N ALA A 129 -7.75 16.70 17.32
CA ALA A 129 -8.48 16.25 16.13
C ALA A 129 -9.89 15.74 16.46
N LEU A 130 -10.02 14.97 17.54
CA LEU A 130 -11.31 14.54 18.10
C LEU A 130 -12.18 15.73 18.56
N ALA A 131 -11.61 16.67 19.30
CA ALA A 131 -12.34 17.80 19.86
C ALA A 131 -12.90 18.74 18.78
N VAL A 132 -12.21 18.87 17.64
CA VAL A 132 -12.63 19.71 16.51
C VAL A 132 -13.33 18.94 15.38
N ASP A 133 -13.64 17.65 15.59
CA ASP A 133 -14.27 16.75 14.61
C ASP A 133 -13.58 16.75 13.23
N ARG A 134 -12.24 16.70 13.25
CA ARG A 134 -11.42 16.63 12.03
C ARG A 134 -10.65 15.31 11.95
N PRO A 135 -10.44 14.78 10.73
CA PRO A 135 -9.61 13.59 10.56
C PRO A 135 -8.15 13.90 10.94
N LEU A 136 -7.39 12.85 11.26
CA LEU A 136 -5.95 12.93 11.52
C LEU A 136 -5.17 12.39 10.32
N LEU A 137 -4.22 13.18 9.80
CA LEU A 137 -3.25 12.73 8.81
C LEU A 137 -1.87 12.64 9.45
N ILE A 138 -1.35 11.41 9.59
CA ILE A 138 0.00 11.13 10.06
C ILE A 138 0.93 11.04 8.85
N SER A 139 1.94 11.91 8.78
CA SER A 139 2.94 11.92 7.71
C SER A 139 4.29 11.48 8.26
N CYS A 140 4.72 10.27 7.92
CA CYS A 140 6.00 9.69 8.35
C CYS A 140 7.10 10.00 7.33
N HIS A 141 8.20 10.61 7.77
CA HIS A 141 9.32 11.01 6.91
C HIS A 141 10.55 10.13 7.15
N PHE A 142 11.06 9.51 6.09
CA PHE A 142 12.18 8.56 6.15
C PHE A 142 13.33 8.99 5.24
N HIS A 143 14.57 8.71 5.67
CA HIS A 143 15.73 8.84 4.80
C HIS A 143 15.88 7.62 3.89
N ALA A 144 16.00 7.81 2.57
CA ALA A 144 15.97 6.70 1.61
C ALA A 144 17.22 5.80 1.60
N HIS A 145 18.33 6.29 2.15
CA HIS A 145 19.65 5.65 2.04
C HIS A 145 20.27 5.21 3.36
N ALA A 146 19.77 5.67 4.51
CA ALA A 146 20.38 5.32 5.79
C ALA A 146 19.87 3.92 6.22
N PRO A 147 20.73 2.93 6.49
CA PRO A 147 20.29 1.54 6.72
C PRO A 147 19.22 1.38 7.79
N ALA A 148 19.40 2.04 8.94
CA ALA A 148 18.42 2.02 10.02
C ALA A 148 17.08 2.66 9.62
N ASP A 149 17.10 3.77 8.86
CA ASP A 149 15.88 4.42 8.33
C ASP A 149 15.18 3.54 7.30
N VAL A 150 15.92 2.84 6.45
CA VAL A 150 15.36 1.87 5.49
C VAL A 150 14.65 0.74 6.25
N ALA A 151 15.32 0.17 7.25
CA ALA A 151 14.75 -0.89 8.10
C ALA A 151 13.49 -0.41 8.83
N LEU A 152 13.50 0.85 9.32
CA LEU A 152 12.36 1.46 9.99
C LEU A 152 11.19 1.69 9.02
N ALA A 153 11.48 2.17 7.80
CA ALA A 153 10.47 2.42 6.77
C ALA A 153 9.88 1.13 6.18
N ALA A 154 10.59 0.01 6.25
CA ALA A 154 10.10 -1.31 5.84
C ALA A 154 8.99 -1.85 6.76
N LEU A 155 8.90 -1.36 8.00
CA LEU A 155 7.87 -1.80 8.94
C LEU A 155 6.48 -1.30 8.52
N PRO A 156 5.42 -2.09 8.73
CA PRO A 156 4.05 -1.74 8.34
C PRO A 156 3.43 -0.74 9.32
N TRP A 157 3.78 0.53 9.20
CA TRP A 157 3.26 1.62 10.05
C TRP A 157 1.72 1.77 9.99
N GLU A 158 1.09 1.22 8.98
CA GLU A 158 -0.36 1.08 8.88
C GLU A 158 -0.95 0.25 10.03
N LEU A 159 -0.15 -0.65 10.63
CA LEU A 159 -0.54 -1.48 11.77
C LEU A 159 -0.57 -0.75 13.11
N LEU A 160 -0.26 0.55 13.21
CA LEU A 160 -0.22 1.26 14.49
C LEU A 160 -1.45 0.95 15.35
N TRP A 161 -1.20 0.30 16.49
CA TRP A 161 -2.24 -0.22 17.36
C TRP A 161 -1.91 0.14 18.80
N ALA A 162 -2.72 1.02 19.39
CA ALA A 162 -2.63 1.35 20.81
C ALA A 162 -3.14 0.19 21.70
N ASP A 163 -3.66 0.49 22.88
CA ASP A 163 -4.29 -0.53 23.74
C ASP A 163 -5.79 -0.73 23.46
N GLU A 164 -6.31 -0.12 22.38
CA GLU A 164 -7.71 -0.16 21.97
C GLU A 164 -8.12 -1.49 21.28
N PRO A 165 -9.44 -1.78 21.19
CA PRO A 165 -9.96 -2.96 20.50
C PRO A 165 -9.69 -2.99 18.98
N THR A 166 -9.58 -1.82 18.34
CA THR A 166 -9.35 -1.66 16.89
C THR A 166 -8.05 -0.90 16.63
N PRO A 167 -7.36 -1.11 15.49
CA PRO A 167 -6.17 -0.35 15.13
C PRO A 167 -6.49 1.13 14.86
N LEU A 168 -5.49 1.99 15.04
CA LEU A 168 -5.62 3.45 15.01
C LEU A 168 -6.29 3.95 13.72
N LEU A 169 -5.91 3.38 12.56
CA LEU A 169 -6.41 3.79 11.24
C LEU A 169 -7.83 3.31 10.92
N THR A 170 -8.45 2.51 11.81
CA THR A 170 -9.81 1.99 11.65
C THR A 170 -10.73 2.39 12.81
N GLU A 171 -10.24 3.21 13.73
CA GLU A 171 -11.02 3.73 14.84
C GLU A 171 -12.23 4.52 14.33
N ARG A 172 -13.43 4.21 14.84
CA ARG A 172 -14.66 4.90 14.41
C ARG A 172 -14.77 6.34 14.91
N ARG A 173 -14.14 6.65 16.04
CA ARG A 173 -14.24 7.97 16.70
C ARG A 173 -13.35 9.01 16.04
N LEU A 174 -12.20 8.59 15.49
CA LEU A 174 -11.26 9.47 14.81
C LEU A 174 -10.87 8.83 13.48
N ALA A 175 -11.35 9.42 12.37
CA ALA A 175 -10.87 9.04 11.06
C ALA A 175 -9.38 9.39 10.94
N ALA A 176 -8.51 8.39 10.84
CA ALA A 176 -7.08 8.59 10.74
C ALA A 176 -6.52 7.93 9.47
N THR A 177 -5.50 8.54 8.89
CA THR A 177 -4.74 7.98 7.77
C THR A 177 -3.25 8.22 7.95
N ILE A 178 -2.44 7.40 7.29
CA ILE A 178 -1.00 7.49 7.28
C ILE A 178 -0.47 7.57 5.85
N GLU A 179 0.52 8.42 5.66
CA GLU A 179 1.32 8.52 4.43
C GLU A 179 2.81 8.50 4.74
N ARG A 180 3.59 8.08 3.76
CA ARG A 180 5.05 7.99 3.81
C ARG A 180 5.63 9.04 2.88
N ARG A 181 6.62 9.79 3.36
CA ARG A 181 7.37 10.77 2.58
C ARG A 181 8.86 10.44 2.66
N LEU A 182 9.55 10.58 1.54
CA LEU A 182 10.99 10.38 1.49
C LEU A 182 11.71 11.73 1.53
N LYS A 183 12.71 11.83 2.40
CA LYS A 183 13.54 13.02 2.54
C LYS A 183 14.36 13.22 1.28
N HIS A 184 14.22 14.40 0.67
CA HIS A 184 14.92 14.74 -0.56
C HIS A 184 15.13 16.26 -0.67
N THR A 185 16.25 16.67 -1.26
CA THR A 185 16.65 18.08 -1.38
C THR A 185 16.07 18.78 -2.60
N GLY A 186 15.72 18.03 -3.66
CA GLY A 186 15.08 18.56 -4.85
C GLY A 186 13.63 18.99 -4.60
N PRO A 187 13.13 20.01 -5.33
CA PRO A 187 11.77 20.48 -5.13
C PRO A 187 10.75 19.37 -5.44
N PRO A 188 9.70 19.20 -4.63
CA PRO A 188 8.58 18.33 -4.98
C PRO A 188 7.85 18.88 -6.21
N PRO A 189 7.17 18.01 -6.98
CA PRO A 189 6.28 18.45 -8.05
C PRO A 189 5.17 19.34 -7.48
N ALA A 190 4.71 20.31 -8.27
CA ALA A 190 3.50 21.05 -7.94
C ALA A 190 2.29 20.16 -8.27
N PRO A 191 1.32 19.98 -7.35
CA PRO A 191 0.08 19.31 -7.70
C PRO A 191 -0.61 20.10 -8.80
N THR A 192 -0.94 19.44 -9.90
CA THR A 192 -1.79 20.05 -10.94
C THR A 192 -3.19 19.46 -10.75
N PRO A 193 -4.18 20.22 -10.25
CA PRO A 193 -5.54 19.72 -10.17
C PRO A 193 -5.99 19.29 -11.56
N GLY A 194 -6.38 18.01 -11.70
CA GLY A 194 -6.85 17.46 -12.97
C GLY A 194 -8.06 18.26 -13.47
N ARG A 195 -8.05 18.58 -14.77
CA ARG A 195 -9.18 19.24 -15.43
C ARG A 195 -10.02 18.16 -16.13
N GLY A 196 -11.22 17.90 -15.63
CA GLY A 196 -12.18 17.00 -16.27
C GLY A 196 -12.27 15.59 -15.67
N ALA A 197 -12.55 14.60 -16.52
CA ALA A 197 -12.63 13.19 -16.15
C ALA A 197 -11.23 12.64 -15.82
N LEU A 198 -11.14 11.77 -14.82
CA LEU A 198 -9.88 11.12 -14.44
C LEU A 198 -9.40 10.16 -15.53
N ARG A 199 -8.23 10.40 -16.12
CA ARG A 199 -7.67 9.59 -17.20
C ARG A 199 -6.82 8.46 -16.61
N ILE A 200 -7.37 7.26 -16.61
CA ILE A 200 -6.78 6.06 -16.02
C ILE A 200 -6.21 5.17 -17.13
N LEU A 201 -4.88 4.99 -17.14
CA LEU A 201 -4.22 3.99 -17.97
C LEU A 201 -4.07 2.70 -17.16
N ALA A 202 -4.87 1.69 -17.49
CA ALA A 202 -4.76 0.34 -16.95
C ALA A 202 -3.68 -0.43 -17.71
N LEU A 203 -2.63 -0.86 -17.00
CA LEU A 203 -1.58 -1.72 -17.50
C LEU A 203 -1.92 -3.15 -17.11
N SER A 204 -2.12 -4.01 -18.09
CA SER A 204 -2.45 -5.43 -17.91
C SER A 204 -1.50 -6.30 -18.73
N PRO A 205 -0.29 -6.58 -18.21
CA PRO A 205 0.68 -7.44 -18.88
C PRO A 205 0.10 -8.84 -19.13
N GLN A 206 0.52 -9.49 -20.21
CA GLN A 206 0.17 -10.90 -20.47
C GLN A 206 1.19 -11.85 -19.84
N ALA A 207 2.44 -11.41 -19.75
CA ALA A 207 3.56 -12.08 -19.10
C ALA A 207 3.19 -12.63 -17.72
N GLY A 208 3.28 -13.95 -17.56
CA GLY A 208 3.02 -14.66 -16.32
C GLY A 208 1.57 -14.63 -15.81
N ILE A 209 0.60 -14.12 -16.57
CA ILE A 209 -0.80 -14.05 -16.13
C ILE A 209 -1.72 -14.80 -17.10
N PRO A 210 -2.33 -15.92 -16.68
CA PRO A 210 -3.28 -16.65 -17.51
C PRO A 210 -4.47 -15.79 -17.94
N MET A 211 -4.97 -16.07 -19.15
CA MET A 211 -6.00 -15.27 -19.79
C MET A 211 -7.28 -15.19 -18.95
N GLU A 212 -7.64 -16.29 -18.30
CA GLU A 212 -8.80 -16.39 -17.42
C GLU A 212 -8.67 -15.42 -16.25
N LEU A 213 -7.50 -15.38 -15.61
CA LEU A 213 -7.23 -14.47 -14.49
C LEU A 213 -7.25 -13.00 -14.95
N ARG A 214 -6.66 -12.70 -16.11
CA ARG A 214 -6.71 -11.35 -16.71
C ARG A 214 -8.15 -10.92 -16.99
N GLN A 215 -8.99 -11.82 -17.51
CA GLN A 215 -10.37 -11.49 -17.82
C GLN A 215 -11.23 -11.30 -16.57
N ILE A 216 -11.01 -12.10 -15.52
CA ILE A 216 -11.70 -11.92 -14.23
C ILE A 216 -11.35 -10.57 -13.64
N GLU A 217 -10.07 -10.22 -13.57
CA GLU A 217 -9.66 -8.92 -13.03
C GLU A 217 -10.18 -7.77 -13.89
N ARG A 218 -10.06 -7.85 -15.21
CA ARG A 218 -10.59 -6.85 -16.13
C ARG A 218 -12.08 -6.63 -15.90
N SER A 219 -12.87 -7.71 -15.79
CA SER A 219 -14.30 -7.63 -15.51
C SER A 219 -14.57 -6.95 -14.17
N ALA A 220 -13.84 -7.34 -13.11
CA ALA A 220 -14.01 -6.78 -11.78
C ALA A 220 -13.62 -5.29 -11.71
N ARG A 221 -12.52 -4.89 -12.37
CA ARG A 221 -12.06 -3.51 -12.51
C ARG A 221 -13.06 -2.66 -13.29
N MET A 222 -13.54 -3.15 -14.43
CA MET A 222 -14.52 -2.42 -15.24
C MET A 222 -15.85 -2.27 -14.50
N HIS A 223 -16.31 -3.30 -13.79
CA HIS A 223 -17.50 -3.21 -12.94
C HIS A 223 -17.32 -2.17 -11.82
N ALA A 224 -16.17 -2.18 -11.16
CA ALA A 224 -15.83 -1.21 -10.12
C ALA A 224 -15.77 0.25 -10.63
N LEU A 225 -15.35 0.45 -11.89
CA LEU A 225 -15.23 1.76 -12.52
C LEU A 225 -16.49 2.20 -13.27
N GLN A 226 -17.42 1.28 -13.56
CA GLN A 226 -18.64 1.53 -14.34
C GLN A 226 -19.42 2.75 -13.84
N PRO A 227 -19.68 2.94 -12.52
CA PRO A 227 -20.40 4.12 -12.03
C PRO A 227 -19.71 5.46 -12.36
N LEU A 228 -18.39 5.44 -12.55
CA LEU A 228 -17.59 6.63 -12.88
C LEU A 228 -17.59 6.90 -14.38
N LEU A 229 -17.52 5.85 -15.18
CA LEU A 229 -17.57 5.92 -16.65
C LEU A 229 -18.94 6.45 -17.11
N GLU A 230 -20.04 5.92 -16.57
CA GLU A 230 -21.41 6.35 -16.92
C GLU A 230 -21.68 7.83 -16.60
N ARG A 231 -20.95 8.39 -15.63
CA ARG A 231 -21.06 9.79 -15.21
C ARG A 231 -20.03 10.70 -15.88
N ASN A 232 -19.22 10.19 -16.81
CA ASN A 232 -18.09 10.90 -17.41
C ASN A 232 -17.12 11.48 -16.37
N LEU A 233 -16.96 10.77 -15.23
CA LEU A 233 -16.05 11.14 -14.15
C LEU A 233 -14.67 10.50 -14.29
N ALA A 234 -14.55 9.47 -15.13
CA ALA A 234 -13.30 8.82 -15.51
C ALA A 234 -13.33 8.40 -16.99
N GLU A 235 -12.16 8.31 -17.60
CA GLU A 235 -11.90 7.64 -18.87
C GLU A 235 -10.84 6.58 -18.62
N VAL A 236 -11.05 5.36 -19.12
CA VAL A 236 -10.11 4.25 -18.93
C VAL A 236 -9.59 3.79 -20.28
N ARG A 237 -8.26 3.76 -20.43
CA ARG A 237 -7.58 3.10 -21.54
C ARG A 237 -6.82 1.91 -20.98
N GLU A 238 -6.91 0.77 -21.66
CA GLU A 238 -6.15 -0.42 -21.31
C GLU A 238 -4.98 -0.61 -22.28
N LEU A 239 -3.81 -0.92 -21.74
CA LEU A 239 -2.64 -1.38 -22.49
C LEU A 239 -2.40 -2.85 -22.14
N SER A 240 -2.53 -3.72 -23.15
CA SER A 240 -2.22 -5.15 -23.07
C SER A 240 -1.90 -5.68 -24.48
N PRO A 241 -0.74 -6.31 -24.73
CA PRO A 241 0.38 -6.50 -23.81
C PRO A 241 1.03 -5.16 -23.40
N VAL A 242 1.81 -5.17 -22.32
CA VAL A 242 2.51 -4.01 -21.76
C VAL A 242 4.01 -4.22 -21.94
N SER A 243 4.59 -3.70 -23.01
CA SER A 243 6.04 -3.66 -23.18
C SER A 243 6.62 -2.33 -22.74
N ARG A 244 7.92 -2.27 -22.41
CA ARG A 244 8.57 -1.02 -21.96
C ARG A 244 8.45 0.11 -22.99
N ARG A 245 8.66 -0.18 -24.27
CA ARG A 245 8.58 0.81 -25.35
C ARG A 245 7.16 1.33 -25.52
N GLU A 246 6.19 0.42 -25.49
CA GLU A 246 4.79 0.77 -25.69
C GLU A 246 4.23 1.53 -24.49
N LEU A 247 4.65 1.16 -23.27
CA LEU A 247 4.34 1.89 -22.05
C LEU A 247 4.83 3.35 -22.13
N GLU A 248 6.12 3.56 -22.44
CA GLU A 248 6.71 4.89 -22.58
C GLU A 248 5.97 5.71 -23.65
N ARG A 249 5.72 5.10 -24.82
CA ARG A 249 5.00 5.73 -25.93
C ARG A 249 3.59 6.16 -25.54
N VAL A 250 2.80 5.28 -24.93
CA VAL A 250 1.40 5.54 -24.55
C VAL A 250 1.33 6.56 -23.41
N VAL A 251 2.21 6.50 -22.42
CA VAL A 251 2.25 7.51 -21.35
C VAL A 251 2.54 8.89 -21.93
N ARG A 252 3.51 9.01 -22.84
CA ARG A 252 3.84 10.28 -23.49
C ARG A 252 2.71 10.81 -24.37
N GLU A 253 2.12 9.97 -25.22
CA GLU A 253 1.08 10.39 -26.17
C GLU A 253 -0.28 10.64 -25.52
N TRP A 254 -0.69 9.75 -24.61
CA TRP A 254 -1.99 9.87 -23.96
C TRP A 254 -1.91 10.75 -22.72
N SER A 255 -0.78 10.88 -22.02
CA SER A 255 -0.66 11.69 -20.79
C SER A 255 -1.72 11.33 -19.72
N PRO A 256 -1.68 10.11 -19.17
CA PRO A 256 -2.60 9.67 -18.10
C PRO A 256 -2.44 10.48 -16.82
N ASP A 257 -3.54 10.72 -16.11
CA ASP A 257 -3.51 11.22 -14.74
C ASP A 257 -3.10 10.11 -13.77
N VAL A 258 -3.61 8.90 -14.02
CA VAL A 258 -3.39 7.72 -13.19
C VAL A 258 -2.88 6.56 -14.02
N ILE A 259 -1.82 5.91 -13.54
CA ILE A 259 -1.44 4.57 -13.99
C ILE A 259 -1.96 3.56 -12.98
N HIS A 260 -2.76 2.60 -13.45
CA HIS A 260 -3.21 1.44 -12.69
C HIS A 260 -2.46 0.21 -13.19
N TYR A 261 -1.48 -0.27 -12.45
CA TYR A 261 -0.78 -1.51 -12.80
C TYR A 261 -1.44 -2.69 -12.10
N TYR A 262 -1.86 -3.68 -12.87
CA TYR A 262 -2.28 -4.99 -12.37
C TYR A 262 -1.35 -6.05 -12.94
N GLY A 263 -0.64 -6.77 -12.06
CA GLY A 263 0.24 -7.84 -12.47
C GLY A 263 1.18 -8.28 -11.37
N HIS A 264 2.28 -8.89 -11.77
CA HIS A 264 3.26 -9.37 -10.81
C HIS A 264 4.23 -8.28 -10.39
N GLY A 265 4.44 -8.22 -9.09
CA GLY A 265 5.63 -7.61 -8.50
C GLY A 265 6.47 -8.69 -7.85
N ARG A 266 7.76 -8.42 -7.72
CA ARG A 266 8.65 -9.19 -6.85
C ARG A 266 9.60 -8.25 -6.14
N TYR A 267 10.11 -8.69 -5.00
CA TYR A 267 11.26 -8.09 -4.36
C TYR A 267 12.26 -9.20 -4.00
N GLU A 268 13.34 -9.30 -4.76
CA GLU A 268 14.34 -10.37 -4.61
C GLU A 268 15.74 -9.77 -4.57
N GLN A 269 16.60 -10.30 -3.70
CA GLN A 269 18.01 -9.87 -3.58
C GLN A 269 18.19 -8.35 -3.42
N GLY A 270 17.25 -7.71 -2.71
CA GLY A 270 17.31 -6.27 -2.48
C GLY A 270 16.84 -5.41 -3.65
N SER A 271 16.19 -5.98 -4.68
CA SER A 271 15.68 -5.27 -5.85
C SER A 271 14.23 -5.63 -6.15
N GLY A 272 13.38 -4.61 -6.26
CA GLY A 272 11.99 -4.71 -6.68
C GLY A 272 11.85 -4.63 -8.20
N ALA A 273 10.86 -5.31 -8.77
CA ALA A 273 10.54 -5.21 -10.18
C ALA A 273 9.07 -5.49 -10.46
N LEU A 274 8.55 -4.96 -11.57
CA LEU A 274 7.25 -5.33 -12.13
C LEU A 274 7.42 -6.22 -13.36
N LEU A 275 6.58 -7.23 -13.53
CA LEU A 275 6.61 -8.07 -14.72
C LEU A 275 5.87 -7.39 -15.87
N LEU A 276 6.58 -7.14 -16.96
CA LEU A 276 6.04 -6.62 -18.21
C LEU A 276 6.19 -7.65 -19.32
N ASP A 277 5.54 -7.41 -20.45
CA ASP A 277 5.73 -8.17 -21.67
C ASP A 277 7.03 -7.76 -22.36
N HIS A 278 7.83 -8.73 -22.78
CA HIS A 278 9.00 -8.45 -23.59
C HIS A 278 8.59 -8.11 -25.04
N GLU A 279 9.30 -7.19 -25.71
CA GLU A 279 8.98 -6.71 -27.08
C GLU A 279 8.88 -7.83 -28.13
N ARG A 280 9.58 -8.95 -27.92
CA ARG A 280 9.61 -10.11 -28.82
C ARG A 280 8.69 -11.25 -28.35
N GLY A 281 7.81 -10.98 -27.39
CA GLY A 281 7.06 -12.00 -26.65
C GLY A 281 7.85 -12.54 -25.46
N GLY A 282 7.12 -13.08 -24.47
CA GLY A 282 7.67 -13.55 -23.20
C GLY A 282 7.66 -12.47 -22.12
N GLU A 283 8.48 -12.68 -21.10
CA GLU A 283 8.43 -11.92 -19.85
C GLU A 283 9.65 -11.01 -19.67
N GLU A 284 9.45 -9.83 -19.11
CA GLU A 284 10.51 -8.88 -18.80
C GLU A 284 10.30 -8.26 -17.41
N TRP A 285 11.16 -8.62 -16.45
CA TRP A 285 11.20 -7.95 -15.16
C TRP A 285 11.76 -6.54 -15.32
N THR A 286 10.95 -5.55 -15.03
CA THR A 286 11.27 -4.13 -15.21
C THR A 286 11.62 -3.48 -13.88
N PRO A 287 12.86 -2.97 -13.73
CA PRO A 287 13.34 -2.39 -12.49
C PRO A 287 12.73 -1.00 -12.21
N PRO A 288 12.86 -0.48 -10.98
CA PRO A 288 12.17 0.74 -10.55
C PRO A 288 12.64 1.99 -11.29
N ASP A 289 13.91 2.08 -11.65
CA ASP A 289 14.52 3.17 -12.41
C ASP A 289 13.96 3.26 -13.84
N ALA A 290 13.77 2.12 -14.51
CA ALA A 290 13.12 2.06 -15.82
C ALA A 290 11.64 2.48 -15.75
N LEU A 291 10.92 2.05 -14.70
CA LEU A 291 9.52 2.46 -14.48
C LEU A 291 9.41 3.96 -14.17
N ALA A 292 10.32 4.49 -13.35
CA ALA A 292 10.41 5.91 -13.02
C ALA A 292 10.60 6.77 -14.26
N ALA A 293 11.47 6.36 -15.19
CA ALA A 293 11.66 7.05 -16.46
C ALA A 293 10.40 7.00 -17.35
N ALA A 294 9.68 5.88 -17.34
CA ALA A 294 8.48 5.69 -18.18
C ALA A 294 7.24 6.45 -17.65
N PHE A 295 7.13 6.70 -16.35
CA PHE A 295 5.93 7.27 -15.70
C PHE A 295 5.96 8.82 -15.58
N GLY A 296 6.72 9.50 -16.44
CA GLY A 296 6.82 10.96 -16.42
C GLY A 296 5.47 11.66 -16.57
N GLY A 297 5.22 12.70 -15.76
CA GLY A 297 4.02 13.54 -15.81
C GLY A 297 2.77 12.97 -15.13
N VAL A 298 2.81 11.71 -14.68
CA VAL A 298 1.70 11.03 -14.01
C VAL A 298 1.48 11.59 -12.60
N GLN A 299 0.21 11.83 -12.23
CA GLN A 299 -0.13 12.38 -10.90
C GLN A 299 -0.26 11.29 -9.84
N MET A 300 -0.70 10.10 -10.24
CA MET A 300 -0.87 8.97 -9.33
C MET A 300 -0.55 7.63 -9.97
N VAL A 301 0.12 6.76 -9.23
CA VAL A 301 0.33 5.36 -9.62
C VAL A 301 -0.30 4.45 -8.56
N VAL A 302 -1.09 3.47 -9.02
CA VAL A 302 -1.65 2.40 -8.19
C VAL A 302 -1.02 1.09 -8.62
N LEU A 303 -0.22 0.49 -7.74
CA LEU A 303 0.47 -0.77 -7.97
C LEU A 303 -0.31 -1.91 -7.31
N HIS A 304 -1.19 -2.56 -8.07
CA HIS A 304 -1.76 -3.86 -7.71
C HIS A 304 -0.80 -4.97 -8.12
N ALA A 305 0.37 -4.92 -7.50
CA ALA A 305 1.47 -5.86 -7.66
C ALA A 305 1.89 -6.31 -6.27
N CYS A 306 2.03 -7.61 -6.07
CA CYS A 306 2.56 -8.13 -4.80
C CYS A 306 3.91 -7.47 -4.50
N GLN A 307 4.11 -7.04 -3.26
CA GLN A 307 5.39 -6.47 -2.79
C GLN A 307 5.86 -5.21 -3.54
N GLY A 308 4.99 -4.50 -4.28
CA GLY A 308 5.33 -3.25 -4.99
C GLY A 308 5.80 -2.09 -4.09
N ALA A 309 5.53 -2.17 -2.77
CA ALA A 309 6.02 -1.25 -1.74
C ALA A 309 6.85 -1.97 -0.65
N MET A 310 7.22 -3.24 -0.85
CA MET A 310 8.06 -3.96 0.11
C MET A 310 9.48 -3.41 0.07
N ALA A 311 10.05 -3.16 1.25
CA ALA A 311 11.46 -2.85 1.44
C ALA A 311 12.06 -3.81 2.46
N THR A 312 13.35 -4.09 2.36
CA THR A 312 14.08 -4.88 3.36
C THR A 312 15.42 -4.21 3.69
N PRO A 313 15.93 -4.40 4.92
CA PRO A 313 17.27 -3.94 5.28
C PRO A 313 18.35 -4.49 4.33
N GLY A 314 19.46 -3.75 4.18
CA GLY A 314 20.58 -4.11 3.31
C GLY A 314 20.52 -3.58 1.88
N ALA A 315 19.38 -3.01 1.46
CA ALA A 315 19.24 -2.23 0.22
C ALA A 315 18.77 -0.80 0.50
N THR A 316 18.73 0.07 -0.50
CA THR A 316 18.14 1.42 -0.35
C THR A 316 16.62 1.34 -0.54
N LEU A 317 15.82 2.27 0.00
CA LEU A 317 14.37 2.30 -0.28
C LEU A 317 14.05 2.43 -1.77
N LEU A 318 14.97 2.99 -2.57
CA LEU A 318 14.81 3.19 -4.00
C LEU A 318 14.94 1.89 -4.81
N SER A 319 15.33 0.79 -4.17
CA SER A 319 15.25 -0.51 -4.82
C SER A 319 13.81 -1.04 -4.90
N SER A 320 12.89 -0.48 -4.13
CA SER A 320 11.47 -0.83 -4.17
C SER A 320 10.73 0.06 -5.18
N VAL A 321 9.68 -0.46 -5.83
CA VAL A 321 9.00 0.26 -6.93
C VAL A 321 8.31 1.53 -6.42
N ALA A 322 7.45 1.45 -5.40
CA ALA A 322 6.68 2.60 -4.94
C ALA A 322 7.53 3.78 -4.42
N PRO A 323 8.54 3.57 -3.54
CA PRO A 323 9.41 4.65 -3.09
C PRO A 323 10.26 5.23 -4.23
N ALA A 324 10.73 4.41 -5.19
CA ALA A 324 11.48 4.89 -6.34
C ALA A 324 10.64 5.80 -7.24
N LEU A 325 9.40 5.41 -7.55
CA LEU A 325 8.46 6.23 -8.33
C LEU A 325 8.15 7.55 -7.61
N SER A 326 7.90 7.49 -6.30
CA SER A 326 7.71 8.69 -5.48
C SER A 326 8.93 9.60 -5.57
N MET A 327 10.14 9.05 -5.43
CA MET A 327 11.38 9.82 -5.52
C MET A 327 11.69 10.39 -6.90
N ALA A 328 11.25 9.71 -7.95
CA ALA A 328 11.35 10.17 -9.32
C ALA A 328 10.38 11.31 -9.66
N GLY A 329 9.46 11.63 -8.74
CA GLY A 329 8.56 12.79 -8.88
C GLY A 329 7.10 12.43 -9.13
N VAL A 330 6.70 11.15 -9.03
CA VAL A 330 5.27 10.80 -9.02
C VAL A 330 4.66 11.31 -7.70
N PRO A 331 3.67 12.23 -7.74
CA PRO A 331 3.15 12.87 -6.52
C PRO A 331 2.51 11.88 -5.53
N VAL A 332 1.83 10.86 -6.04
CA VAL A 332 1.10 9.88 -5.24
C VAL A 332 1.38 8.47 -5.75
N VAL A 333 1.83 7.59 -4.88
CA VAL A 333 1.97 6.16 -5.21
C VAL A 333 1.30 5.32 -4.13
N ILE A 334 0.31 4.51 -4.52
CA ILE A 334 -0.24 3.45 -3.67
C ILE A 334 0.43 2.15 -4.09
N GLY A 335 1.16 1.51 -3.18
CA GLY A 335 1.80 0.22 -3.43
C GLY A 335 1.52 -0.80 -2.33
N MET A 336 1.58 -2.08 -2.68
CA MET A 336 1.32 -3.17 -1.75
C MET A 336 2.62 -3.60 -1.05
N GLN A 337 2.63 -3.52 0.28
CA GLN A 337 3.79 -3.88 1.10
C GLN A 337 4.01 -5.39 1.21
N PHE A 338 2.95 -6.15 0.91
CA PHE A 338 2.85 -7.60 1.00
C PHE A 338 2.15 -8.14 -0.25
N THR A 339 2.02 -9.45 -0.31
CA THR A 339 1.08 -10.15 -1.18
C THR A 339 -0.33 -9.64 -0.90
N ILE A 340 -1.15 -9.47 -1.94
CA ILE A 340 -2.53 -8.99 -1.80
C ILE A 340 -3.48 -9.94 -2.51
N ARG A 341 -4.63 -10.20 -1.88
CA ARG A 341 -5.70 -10.99 -2.48
C ARG A 341 -6.37 -10.17 -3.56
N ALA A 342 -6.70 -10.78 -4.69
CA ALA A 342 -7.22 -10.00 -5.82
C ALA A 342 -8.59 -9.36 -5.54
N ASP A 343 -9.45 -10.02 -4.75
CA ASP A 343 -10.72 -9.45 -4.30
C ASP A 343 -10.51 -8.19 -3.43
N ALA A 344 -9.53 -8.23 -2.52
CA ALA A 344 -9.11 -7.07 -1.75
C ALA A 344 -8.54 -5.95 -2.65
N ALA A 345 -7.67 -6.29 -3.59
CA ALA A 345 -7.11 -5.33 -4.55
C ALA A 345 -8.21 -4.65 -5.39
N THR A 346 -9.12 -5.42 -6.01
CA THR A 346 -10.27 -4.87 -6.75
C THR A 346 -11.12 -3.95 -5.86
N ARG A 347 -11.39 -4.35 -4.61
CA ARG A 347 -12.18 -3.55 -3.68
C ARG A 347 -11.49 -2.23 -3.31
N ILE A 348 -10.16 -2.25 -3.12
CA ILE A 348 -9.35 -1.03 -2.91
C ILE A 348 -9.49 -0.10 -4.11
N ALA A 349 -9.26 -0.58 -5.34
CA ALA A 349 -9.40 0.25 -6.53
C ALA A 349 -10.80 0.85 -6.66
N SER A 350 -11.85 0.03 -6.47
CA SER A 350 -13.23 0.50 -6.55
C SER A 350 -13.49 1.68 -5.61
N ILE A 351 -13.13 1.54 -4.33
CA ILE A 351 -13.37 2.56 -3.31
C ILE A 351 -12.50 3.80 -3.55
N VAL A 352 -11.23 3.59 -3.91
CA VAL A 352 -10.30 4.69 -4.19
C VAL A 352 -10.78 5.50 -5.38
N TYR A 353 -11.04 4.88 -6.53
CA TYR A 353 -11.50 5.61 -7.71
C TYR A 353 -12.87 6.25 -7.50
N ALA A 354 -13.79 5.59 -6.79
CA ALA A 354 -15.07 6.19 -6.42
C ALA A 354 -14.89 7.45 -5.59
N GLY A 355 -14.00 7.42 -4.59
CA GLY A 355 -13.67 8.59 -3.78
C GLY A 355 -13.06 9.72 -4.61
N LEU A 356 -12.07 9.41 -5.45
CA LEU A 356 -11.40 10.39 -6.30
C LEU A 356 -12.36 11.06 -7.29
N ALA A 357 -13.25 10.28 -7.89
CA ALA A 357 -14.27 10.79 -8.79
C ALA A 357 -15.34 11.64 -8.08
N GLN A 358 -15.54 11.41 -6.78
CA GLN A 358 -16.35 12.23 -5.88
C GLN A 358 -15.53 13.37 -5.24
N GLY A 359 -14.39 13.76 -5.83
CA GLY A 359 -13.57 14.88 -5.36
C GLY A 359 -13.01 14.71 -3.95
N ARG A 360 -12.92 13.48 -3.45
CA ARG A 360 -12.23 13.19 -2.19
C ARG A 360 -10.72 13.18 -2.41
N SER A 361 -9.99 13.43 -1.32
CA SER A 361 -8.54 13.29 -1.35
C SER A 361 -8.15 11.81 -1.48
N VAL A 362 -6.95 11.55 -2.01
CA VAL A 362 -6.39 10.19 -2.05
C VAL A 362 -6.34 9.58 -0.65
N GLN A 363 -5.93 10.39 0.35
CA GLN A 363 -5.84 9.98 1.74
C GLN A 363 -7.19 9.51 2.30
N GLU A 364 -8.26 10.28 2.05
CA GLU A 364 -9.61 9.96 2.49
C GLU A 364 -10.14 8.69 1.79
N ALA A 365 -9.91 8.59 0.48
CA ALA A 365 -10.37 7.44 -0.30
C ALA A 365 -9.66 6.14 0.12
N LEU A 366 -8.36 6.19 0.39
CA LEU A 366 -7.61 5.05 0.89
C LEU A 366 -8.02 4.66 2.32
N ALA A 367 -8.24 5.65 3.21
CA ALA A 367 -8.74 5.39 4.55
C ALA A 367 -10.10 4.65 4.52
N ALA A 368 -11.01 5.07 3.64
CA ALA A 368 -12.28 4.38 3.43
C ALA A 368 -12.09 2.93 2.93
N ALA A 369 -11.12 2.69 2.04
CA ALA A 369 -10.81 1.34 1.56
C ALA A 369 -10.27 0.44 2.70
N ARG A 370 -9.38 0.96 3.56
CA ARG A 370 -8.85 0.24 4.72
C ARG A 370 -9.97 -0.17 5.68
N ILE A 371 -10.88 0.75 6.01
CA ILE A 371 -12.04 0.45 6.87
C ILE A 371 -12.93 -0.62 6.23
N ALA A 372 -13.20 -0.53 4.92
CA ALA A 372 -14.04 -1.50 4.23
C ALA A 372 -13.46 -2.91 4.22
N LEU A 373 -12.14 -3.05 4.10
CA LEU A 373 -11.45 -4.33 4.22
C LEU A 373 -11.47 -4.84 5.67
N TYR A 374 -11.11 -3.99 6.63
CA TYR A 374 -11.10 -4.35 8.05
C TYR A 374 -12.45 -4.87 8.56
N VAL A 375 -13.55 -4.25 8.10
CA VAL A 375 -14.92 -4.68 8.45
C VAL A 375 -15.38 -5.87 7.63
N GLY A 376 -14.95 -5.97 6.37
CA GLY A 376 -15.46 -6.96 5.42
C GLY A 376 -14.78 -8.33 5.46
N GLU A 377 -13.55 -8.39 5.94
CA GLU A 377 -12.74 -9.62 6.00
C GLU A 377 -12.79 -10.24 7.41
N THR A 378 -13.06 -11.54 7.49
CA THR A 378 -13.09 -12.26 8.77
C THR A 378 -11.72 -12.34 9.44
N ASP A 379 -10.65 -12.45 8.64
CA ASP A 379 -9.25 -12.57 9.07
C ASP A 379 -8.55 -11.21 9.23
N GLN A 380 -9.10 -10.15 8.63
CA GLN A 380 -8.62 -8.75 8.76
C GLN A 380 -7.16 -8.57 8.34
N VAL A 381 -6.73 -9.24 7.28
CA VAL A 381 -5.30 -9.26 6.86
C VAL A 381 -4.96 -8.31 5.72
N SER A 382 -5.93 -7.88 4.89
CA SER A 382 -5.60 -7.07 3.70
C SER A 382 -5.55 -5.56 3.96
N TRP A 383 -6.20 -5.06 5.02
CA TRP A 383 -6.42 -3.61 5.22
C TRP A 383 -5.14 -2.80 5.40
N PHE A 384 -4.08 -3.40 5.94
CA PHE A 384 -2.79 -2.73 6.19
C PHE A 384 -1.80 -2.88 5.03
N VAL A 385 -2.11 -3.72 4.04
CA VAL A 385 -1.21 -4.00 2.91
C VAL A 385 -0.93 -2.78 2.05
N PRO A 386 -1.90 -1.90 1.71
CA PRO A 386 -1.62 -0.72 0.90
C PRO A 386 -0.84 0.34 1.69
N ALA A 387 0.37 0.69 1.22
CA ALA A 387 1.12 1.86 1.67
C ALA A 387 0.92 3.02 0.71
N LEU A 388 0.83 4.23 1.27
CA LEU A 388 0.69 5.47 0.52
C LEU A 388 2.00 6.26 0.59
N TYR A 389 2.64 6.49 -0.54
CA TYR A 389 3.78 7.39 -0.68
C TYR A 389 3.33 8.71 -1.30
N VAL A 390 3.70 9.82 -0.67
CA VAL A 390 3.36 11.17 -1.14
C VAL A 390 4.62 11.99 -1.34
N ARG A 391 4.70 12.66 -2.48
CA ARG A 391 5.69 13.68 -2.78
C ARG A 391 5.00 14.93 -3.30
N SER A 392 4.72 15.87 -2.40
CA SER A 392 4.05 17.13 -2.71
C SER A 392 4.67 18.29 -1.96
N ARG A 393 4.63 19.49 -2.55
CA ARG A 393 5.00 20.75 -1.91
C ARG A 393 4.06 21.13 -0.78
N SER A 394 2.78 20.81 -0.91
CA SER A 394 1.80 21.00 0.14
C SER A 394 1.80 19.80 1.09
N HIS A 395 1.75 20.11 2.38
CA HIS A 395 1.31 19.15 3.38
C HIS A 395 -0.22 19.15 3.42
N GLY A 396 -0.81 17.97 3.61
CA GLY A 396 -2.26 17.80 3.65
C GLY A 396 -2.85 17.05 2.46
N PRO A 397 -4.17 17.14 2.26
CA PRO A 397 -4.88 16.30 1.31
C PRO A 397 -4.47 16.55 -0.14
N ILE A 398 -4.28 15.45 -0.87
CA ILE A 398 -3.98 15.49 -2.30
C ILE A 398 -5.25 15.13 -3.07
N TYR A 399 -5.64 16.04 -3.95
CA TYR A 399 -6.80 15.89 -4.82
C TYR A 399 -6.36 15.78 -6.27
N LEU A 400 -6.84 14.75 -6.97
CA LEU A 400 -6.63 14.61 -8.42
C LEU A 400 -7.69 15.35 -9.24
N ARG A 401 -8.79 15.76 -8.60
CA ARG A 401 -9.88 16.54 -9.17
C ARG A 401 -10.31 17.63 -8.19
N PRO A 402 -10.93 18.72 -8.64
CA PRO A 402 -11.47 19.72 -7.74
C PRO A 402 -12.37 19.07 -6.67
N PRO A 403 -12.24 19.45 -5.38
CA PRO A 403 -13.13 18.96 -4.34
C PRO A 403 -14.59 19.24 -4.71
N THR A 404 -15.49 18.30 -4.44
CA THR A 404 -16.94 18.51 -4.60
C THR A 404 -17.63 18.38 -3.25
N ASP A 405 -18.62 19.24 -3.03
CA ASP A 405 -19.48 19.23 -1.85
C ASP A 405 -20.63 18.23 -1.97
N GLN A 406 -20.76 17.54 -3.12
CA GLN A 406 -21.80 16.55 -3.30
C GLN A 406 -21.62 15.38 -2.33
N PRO A 407 -22.68 14.95 -1.62
CA PRO A 407 -22.60 13.80 -0.74
C PRO A 407 -22.15 12.57 -1.53
N PRO A 408 -21.37 11.68 -0.91
CA PRO A 408 -20.87 10.49 -1.58
C PRO A 408 -22.05 9.69 -2.13
N VAL A 409 -22.10 9.51 -3.45
CA VAL A 409 -23.00 8.55 -4.06
C VAL A 409 -22.37 7.17 -3.85
N LEU A 410 -22.37 6.69 -2.62
CA LEU A 410 -22.11 5.28 -2.32
C LEU A 410 -23.39 4.49 -2.61
N THR A 411 -23.80 4.43 -3.87
CA THR A 411 -24.52 3.25 -4.36
C THR A 411 -23.45 2.24 -4.74
N LEU A 412 -22.82 1.63 -3.73
CA LEU A 412 -22.50 0.21 -3.89
C LEU A 412 -23.86 -0.44 -4.19
N GLY A 413 -23.98 -1.11 -5.33
CA GLY A 413 -25.21 -1.83 -5.69
C GLY A 413 -25.68 -2.73 -4.55
N PRO A 414 -26.98 -3.11 -4.53
CA PRO A 414 -27.57 -3.80 -3.40
C PRO A 414 -26.70 -4.97 -2.96
N SER A 415 -26.42 -5.00 -1.65
CA SER A 415 -25.82 -6.13 -0.95
C SER A 415 -26.47 -7.42 -1.48
N LEU A 416 -25.63 -8.35 -1.95
CA LEU A 416 -26.04 -9.72 -2.23
C LEU A 416 -26.59 -10.33 -0.94
N SER A 417 -27.88 -10.16 -0.73
CA SER A 417 -28.67 -10.91 0.24
C SER A 417 -29.66 -11.75 -0.55
N SER A 418 -29.56 -13.06 -0.31
CA SER A 418 -30.44 -14.17 -0.75
C SER A 418 -30.21 -14.82 -2.13
N GLN A 419 -29.63 -16.03 -2.04
CA GLN A 419 -29.70 -17.24 -2.91
C GLN A 419 -28.70 -17.42 -4.08
N PRO A 420 -28.40 -18.69 -4.46
CA PRO A 420 -27.87 -19.81 -3.67
C PRO A 420 -26.49 -20.26 -4.19
N ARG A 421 -25.64 -20.82 -3.31
CA ARG A 421 -24.31 -21.44 -3.58
C ARG A 421 -23.60 -20.90 -4.83
N HIS A 422 -22.84 -19.82 -4.66
CA HIS A 422 -21.86 -19.38 -5.64
C HIS A 422 -20.99 -20.58 -6.06
N PRO A 423 -20.72 -20.80 -7.36
CA PRO A 423 -19.60 -21.62 -7.74
C PRO A 423 -18.36 -21.02 -7.06
N HIS A 424 -17.58 -21.83 -6.37
CA HIS A 424 -16.32 -21.42 -5.75
C HIS A 424 -15.55 -20.55 -6.73
N ILE A 425 -15.47 -19.24 -6.49
CA ILE A 425 -14.58 -18.34 -7.23
C ILE A 425 -13.18 -18.85 -6.90
N ARG A 426 -12.58 -19.60 -7.84
CA ARG A 426 -11.19 -20.02 -7.74
C ARG A 426 -10.36 -18.74 -7.67
N ARG A 427 -9.59 -18.67 -6.58
CA ARG A 427 -8.72 -17.58 -6.16
C ARG A 427 -7.81 -17.14 -7.31
N LEU A 428 -7.76 -15.84 -7.55
CA LEU A 428 -6.76 -15.21 -8.40
C LEU A 428 -5.41 -15.25 -7.68
N ARG A 429 -4.48 -16.06 -8.18
CA ARG A 429 -3.07 -16.03 -7.78
C ARG A 429 -2.20 -15.98 -9.00
N ILE A 430 -1.92 -14.75 -9.40
CA ILE A 430 -1.05 -14.42 -10.51
C ILE A 430 0.31 -15.14 -10.30
N GLN A 431 0.92 -15.05 -9.11
CA GLN A 431 2.25 -15.62 -8.78
C GLN A 431 2.36 -17.15 -8.83
N GLU A 432 1.28 -17.89 -8.54
CA GLU A 432 1.34 -19.35 -8.44
C GLU A 432 1.26 -20.09 -9.76
N GLU A 433 0.45 -19.57 -10.69
CA GLU A 433 0.36 -20.15 -12.03
C GLU A 433 1.66 -19.89 -12.80
N TRP A 434 2.27 -18.71 -12.60
CA TRP A 434 3.60 -18.38 -13.10
C TRP A 434 4.69 -19.32 -12.57
N ALA A 435 4.79 -19.52 -11.25
CA ALA A 435 5.80 -20.40 -10.66
C ALA A 435 5.66 -21.86 -11.16
N ARG A 436 4.41 -22.33 -11.36
CA ARG A 436 4.13 -23.66 -11.93
C ARG A 436 4.57 -23.77 -13.39
N GLN A 437 4.28 -22.76 -14.23
CA GLN A 437 4.65 -22.77 -15.65
C GLN A 437 6.17 -22.73 -15.83
N ARG A 438 6.89 -21.97 -15.00
CA ARG A 438 8.36 -21.90 -15.04
C ARG A 438 9.03 -23.23 -14.66
N LEU A 439 8.54 -23.90 -13.61
CA LEU A 439 9.02 -25.23 -13.21
C LEU A 439 8.75 -26.32 -14.25
N GLN A 440 7.75 -26.13 -15.13
CA GLN A 440 7.46 -27.03 -16.23
C GLN A 440 8.30 -26.73 -17.47
N ALA A 441 8.57 -25.45 -17.75
CA ALA A 441 9.43 -25.00 -18.84
C ALA A 441 10.92 -25.36 -18.62
N ASP A 442 11.40 -25.37 -17.38
CA ASP A 442 12.78 -25.77 -17.05
C ASP A 442 12.99 -27.32 -17.08
N ARG A 443 11.93 -28.11 -17.29
CA ARG A 443 11.99 -29.59 -17.39
C ARG A 443 11.85 -30.12 -18.83
N GLN A 444 11.69 -29.24 -19.82
CA GLN A 444 11.67 -29.55 -21.25
C GLN A 444 12.90 -28.94 -21.91
#